data_AF-A0A966D1E5-F1
#
_entry.id   AF-A0A966D1E5-F1
#
_cell.length_a   1.000
_cell.length_b   1.000
_cell.length_c   1.000
_cell.angle_alpha   90.00
_cell.angle_beta   90.00
_cell.angle_gamma   90.00
#
_symmetry.space_group_name_H-M   'P 1'
#
loop_
_entity.id
_entity.type
_entity.pdbx_description
1 polymer ?
#
loop_
_entity_poly.entity_id
_entity_poly.type
_entity_poly.pdbx_seq_one_letter_code
_entity_poly.pdbx_strand_id
1 'polypeptide(L)'
;MSNFYQQFKTIVNFSEHVDIASTTENIKKGIDFKGPNVWILAFAVIVASVGLNVNSVPVIIGAMLISPLMGPIMGTGLAAGINDYALLKRSLKNLGIMVVISIIASTSYFVISPLSLAEPTELLARTRPT
;
A
#
# COMPACT_ATOMS: atom_id res chain seq x y z
N MET A 1 -29.91 24.65 -30.53
CA MET A 1 -29.14 23.40 -30.60
C MET A 1 -27.66 23.52 -30.16
N SER A 2 -27.15 24.70 -29.77
CA SER A 2 -25.75 24.89 -29.34
C SER A 2 -25.45 24.49 -27.88
N ASN A 3 -26.44 24.53 -26.98
CA ASN A 3 -26.24 24.26 -25.54
C ASN A 3 -25.90 22.80 -25.20
N PHE A 4 -26.44 21.82 -25.95
CA PHE A 4 -26.21 20.40 -25.66
C PHE A 4 -24.78 19.96 -26.00
N TYR A 5 -24.23 20.47 -27.10
CA TYR A 5 -22.83 20.23 -27.49
C TYR A 5 -21.84 20.85 -26.52
N GLN A 6 -22.15 22.02 -25.93
CA GLN A 6 -21.31 22.64 -24.90
C GLN A 6 -21.37 21.86 -23.59
N GLN A 7 -22.55 21.44 -23.11
CA GLN A 7 -22.64 20.58 -21.92
C GLN A 7 -21.91 19.25 -22.09
N PHE A 8 -22.08 18.59 -23.25
CA PHE A 8 -21.38 17.34 -23.53
C PHE A 8 -19.86 17.56 -23.60
N LYS A 9 -19.41 18.65 -24.22
CA LYS A 9 -17.99 19.02 -24.25
C LYS A 9 -17.45 19.30 -22.85
N THR A 10 -18.19 19.96 -21.96
CA THR A 10 -17.77 20.22 -20.58
C THR A 10 -17.67 18.94 -19.75
N ILE A 11 -18.61 18.00 -19.89
CA ILE A 11 -18.57 16.70 -19.19
C ILE A 11 -17.37 15.86 -19.64
N VAL A 12 -17.01 15.94 -20.92
CA VAL A 12 -15.87 15.20 -21.50
C VAL A 12 -14.53 15.91 -21.27
N ASN A 13 -14.52 17.20 -20.91
CA ASN A 13 -13.30 17.98 -20.73
C ASN A 13 -12.69 17.76 -19.33
N PHE A 14 -12.06 16.60 -19.13
CA PHE A 14 -11.44 16.19 -17.86
C PHE A 14 -10.16 16.99 -17.51
N SER A 15 -9.51 17.59 -18.52
CA SER A 15 -8.20 18.22 -18.39
C SER A 15 -8.17 19.47 -17.50
N GLU A 16 -9.31 20.14 -17.29
CA GLU A 16 -9.39 21.35 -16.47
C GLU A 16 -9.48 21.06 -14.96
N HIS A 17 -9.76 19.79 -14.59
CA HIS A 17 -9.97 19.35 -13.20
C HIS A 17 -8.80 18.52 -12.65
N VAL A 18 -7.74 18.30 -13.42
CA VAL A 18 -6.58 17.49 -13.00
C VAL A 18 -5.48 18.40 -12.47
N ASP A 19 -5.42 18.53 -11.14
CA ASP A 19 -4.35 19.27 -10.48
C ASP A 19 -3.13 18.37 -10.22
N ILE A 20 -2.17 18.44 -11.15
CA ILE A 20 -0.90 17.72 -11.05
C ILE A 20 -0.06 18.24 -9.87
N ALA A 21 -0.10 19.54 -9.57
CA ALA A 21 0.69 20.12 -8.50
C ALA A 21 0.22 19.61 -7.13
N SER A 22 -1.08 19.67 -6.86
CA SER A 22 -1.68 19.14 -5.63
C SER A 22 -1.45 17.63 -5.50
N THR A 23 -1.63 16.87 -6.58
CA THR A 23 -1.42 15.41 -6.56
C THR A 23 0.02 15.04 -6.23
N THR A 24 1.00 15.71 -6.85
CA THR A 24 2.42 15.45 -6.59
C THR A 24 2.82 15.86 -5.17
N GLU A 25 2.26 16.95 -4.63
CA GLU A 25 2.48 17.35 -3.24
C GLU A 25 1.90 16.32 -2.25
N ASN A 26 0.70 15.80 -2.52
CA ASN A 26 0.07 14.77 -1.69
C ASN A 26 0.89 13.48 -1.65
N ILE A 27 1.39 13.02 -2.81
CA ILE A 27 2.30 11.87 -2.87
C ILE A 27 3.60 12.18 -2.09
N LYS A 28 4.17 13.37 -2.25
CA LYS A 28 5.39 13.79 -1.53
C LYS A 28 5.19 13.77 -0.01
N LYS A 29 4.06 14.24 0.49
CA LYS A 29 3.69 14.16 1.91
C LYS A 29 3.50 12.72 2.37
N GLY A 30 2.92 11.87 1.52
CA GLY A 30 2.73 10.44 1.77
C GLY A 30 4.02 9.61 1.84
N ILE A 31 5.17 10.14 1.38
CA ILE A 31 6.46 9.44 1.50
C ILE A 31 6.98 9.49 2.95
N ASP A 32 6.64 10.53 3.71
CA ASP A 32 7.14 10.72 5.06
C ASP A 32 6.43 9.83 6.07
N PHE A 33 7.10 8.73 6.42
CA PHE A 33 6.66 7.81 7.45
C PHE A 33 7.29 8.16 8.79
N LYS A 34 6.52 8.85 9.63
CA LYS A 34 6.92 9.14 11.02
C LYS A 34 5.97 8.44 11.99
N GLY A 35 6.55 7.95 13.09
CA GLY A 35 5.88 7.50 14.32
C GLY A 35 4.63 6.66 14.11
N PRO A 36 3.42 7.25 14.16
CA PRO A 36 2.15 6.50 14.12
C PRO A 36 2.05 5.52 12.95
N ASN A 37 2.46 5.92 11.74
CA ASN A 37 2.30 5.08 10.56
C ASN A 37 3.17 3.81 10.62
N VAL A 38 4.31 3.88 11.29
CA VAL A 38 5.21 2.72 11.49
C VAL A 38 4.58 1.71 12.44
N TRP A 39 3.95 2.20 13.52
CA TRP A 39 3.21 1.34 14.44
C TRP A 39 1.98 0.72 13.79
N ILE A 40 1.22 1.51 13.03
CA ILE A 40 0.07 1.01 12.26
C ILE A 40 0.51 -0.10 11.31
N LEU A 41 1.64 0.07 10.61
CA LEU A 41 2.21 -0.99 9.77
C LEU A 41 2.53 -2.26 10.57
N ALA A 42 3.21 -2.13 11.72
CA ALA A 42 3.55 -3.27 12.55
C ALA A 42 2.30 -4.03 13.01
N PHE A 43 1.26 -3.32 13.46
CA PHE A 43 -0.02 -3.92 13.82
C PHE A 43 -0.72 -4.55 12.62
N ALA A 44 -0.73 -3.91 11.45
CA ALA A 44 -1.31 -4.45 10.23
C ALA A 44 -0.67 -5.79 9.85
N VAL A 45 0.66 -5.90 9.95
CA VAL A 45 1.40 -7.13 9.67
C VAL A 45 1.06 -8.23 10.68
N ILE A 46 0.93 -7.90 11.96
CA ILE A 46 0.50 -8.86 12.99
C ILE A 46 -0.92 -9.34 12.70
N VAL A 47 -1.86 -8.44 12.41
CA VAL A 47 -3.25 -8.79 12.08
C VAL A 47 -3.31 -9.65 10.81
N ALA A 48 -2.51 -9.34 9.79
CA ALA A 48 -2.38 -10.18 8.60
C ALA A 48 -1.87 -11.58 8.94
N SER A 49 -0.86 -11.68 9.83
CA SER A 49 -0.29 -12.95 10.27
C SER A 49 -1.30 -13.78 11.08
N VAL A 50 -2.09 -13.14 11.93
CA VAL A 50 -3.23 -13.78 12.61
C VAL A 50 -4.25 -14.26 11.60
N GLY A 51 -4.63 -13.43 10.63
CA GLY A 51 -5.58 -13.76 9.56
C GLY A 51 -5.15 -14.98 8.75
N LEU A 52 -3.84 -15.13 8.49
CA LEU A 52 -3.27 -16.32 7.87
C LEU A 52 -3.37 -17.56 8.77
N ASN A 53 -3.07 -17.41 10.07
CA ASN A 53 -3.13 -18.53 11.03
C ASN A 53 -4.58 -19.05 11.23
N VAL A 54 -5.57 -18.15 11.18
CA VAL A 54 -7.00 -18.51 11.28
C VAL A 54 -7.65 -18.79 9.91
N ASN A 55 -6.89 -18.78 8.81
CA ASN A 55 -7.38 -18.95 7.45
C ASN A 55 -8.59 -18.02 7.10
N SER A 56 -8.50 -16.73 7.48
CA SER A 56 -9.59 -15.77 7.31
C SER A 56 -9.25 -14.65 6.32
N VAL A 57 -9.77 -14.79 5.10
CA VAL A 57 -9.63 -13.76 4.04
C VAL A 57 -10.11 -12.37 4.47
N PRO A 58 -11.27 -12.20 5.15
CA PRO A 58 -11.72 -10.87 5.59
C PRO A 58 -10.71 -10.15 6.49
N VAL A 59 -10.04 -10.88 7.38
CA VAL A 59 -9.02 -10.32 8.29
C VAL A 59 -7.77 -9.90 7.50
N ILE A 60 -7.36 -10.72 6.52
CA ILE A 60 -6.22 -10.42 5.64
C ILE A 60 -6.50 -9.17 4.80
N ILE A 61 -7.69 -9.06 4.20
CA ILE A 61 -8.10 -7.89 3.41
C ILE A 61 -8.17 -6.64 4.31
N GLY A 62 -8.73 -6.77 5.52
CA GLY A 62 -8.79 -5.67 6.49
C GLY A 62 -7.41 -5.12 6.83
N ALA A 63 -6.42 -5.99 7.01
CA ALA A 63 -5.02 -5.59 7.23
C ALA A 63 -4.43 -4.84 6.02
N MET A 64 -4.81 -5.20 4.79
CA MET A 64 -4.37 -4.48 3.58
C MET A 64 -4.94 -3.05 3.52
N LEU A 65 -6.19 -2.83 3.93
CA LEU A 65 -6.86 -1.53 3.89
C LEU A 65 -6.27 -0.51 4.88
N ILE A 66 -5.83 -0.98 6.04
CA ILE A 66 -5.20 -0.12 7.06
C ILE A 66 -3.70 0.10 6.80
N SER A 67 -3.09 -0.68 5.90
CA SER A 67 -1.64 -0.66 5.69
C SER A 67 -1.20 0.61 4.96
N PRO A 68 -0.34 1.43 5.59
CA PRO A 68 0.06 2.70 5.03
C PRO A 68 1.21 2.57 3.98
N LEU A 69 1.62 1.35 3.60
CA LEU A 69 2.69 1.06 2.62
C LEU A 69 2.53 1.73 1.25
N MET A 70 1.30 2.11 0.86
CA MET A 70 1.04 2.67 -0.47
C MET A 70 1.76 4.01 -0.71
N GLY A 71 2.01 4.81 0.33
CA GLY A 71 2.65 6.13 0.21
C GLY A 71 4.06 6.07 -0.42
N PRO A 72 5.03 5.36 0.18
CA PRO A 72 6.37 5.25 -0.36
C PRO A 72 6.42 4.52 -1.71
N ILE A 73 5.54 3.54 -1.95
CA ILE A 73 5.45 2.87 -3.26
C ILE A 73 5.06 3.88 -4.34
N MET A 74 3.98 4.64 -4.15
CA MET A 74 3.58 5.69 -5.09
C MET A 74 4.66 6.78 -5.22
N GLY A 75 5.34 7.13 -4.13
CA GLY A 75 6.46 8.06 -4.13
C GLY A 75 7.64 7.60 -4.97
N THR A 76 7.99 6.31 -4.94
CA THR A 76 9.03 5.75 -5.83
C THR A 76 8.62 5.84 -7.29
N GLY A 77 7.37 5.51 -7.62
CA GLY A 77 6.85 5.61 -8.99
C GLY A 77 6.81 7.04 -9.51
N LEU A 78 6.35 7.98 -8.70
CA LEU A 78 6.37 9.41 -9.03
C LEU A 78 7.81 9.88 -9.26
N ALA A 79 8.73 9.59 -8.35
CA ALA A 79 10.12 10.01 -8.45
C ALA A 79 10.81 9.45 -9.69
N ALA A 80 10.54 8.19 -10.05
CA ALA A 80 11.01 7.60 -11.29
C ALA A 80 10.40 8.28 -12.53
N GLY A 81 9.10 8.61 -12.48
CA GLY A 81 8.40 9.28 -13.58
C GLY A 81 8.87 10.71 -13.85
N ILE A 82 9.21 11.47 -12.80
CA ILE A 82 9.73 12.86 -12.93
C ILE A 82 11.26 12.94 -12.91
N ASN A 83 11.95 11.79 -12.85
CA ASN A 83 13.42 11.70 -12.76
C ASN A 83 14.04 12.51 -11.60
N ASP A 84 13.38 12.53 -10.45
CA ASP A 84 13.85 13.20 -9.23
C ASP A 84 14.61 12.21 -8.33
N TYR A 85 15.95 12.19 -8.47
CA TYR A 85 16.83 11.32 -7.72
C TYR A 85 16.76 11.52 -6.20
N ALA A 86 16.53 12.75 -5.74
CA ALA A 86 16.45 13.06 -4.31
C ALA A 86 15.18 12.44 -3.71
N LEU A 87 14.05 12.60 -4.41
CA LEU A 87 12.78 11.99 -4.03
C LEU A 87 12.83 10.46 -4.11
N LEU A 88 13.49 9.93 -5.15
CA LEU A 88 13.64 8.50 -5.37
C LEU A 88 14.38 7.85 -4.21
N LYS A 89 15.53 8.40 -3.83
CA LYS A 89 16.35 7.89 -2.71
C LYS A 89 15.60 7.95 -1.39
N ARG A 90 14.84 9.02 -1.14
CA ARG A 90 14.02 9.18 0.07
C ARG A 90 12.92 8.13 0.14
N SER A 91 12.16 7.96 -0.94
CA SER A 91 11.07 6.97 -1.04
C SER A 91 11.58 5.54 -0.89
N LEU A 92 12.69 5.19 -1.57
CA LEU A 92 13.33 3.87 -1.45
C LEU A 92 13.84 3.59 -0.03
N LYS A 93 14.46 4.58 0.62
CA LYS A 93 14.91 4.42 2.00
C LYS A 93 13.74 4.13 2.94
N ASN A 94 12.65 4.89 2.81
CA ASN A 94 11.47 4.69 3.65
C ASN A 94 10.80 3.35 3.36
N LEU A 95 10.67 2.97 2.08
CA LEU A 95 10.17 1.66 1.68
C LEU A 95 11.01 0.52 2.27
N GLY A 96 12.34 0.62 2.19
CA GLY A 96 13.26 -0.36 2.76
C GLY A 96 13.09 -0.51 4.28
N ILE A 97 12.97 0.61 5.01
CA ILE A 97 12.68 0.59 6.46
C ILE A 97 11.36 -0.14 6.74
N MET A 98 10.31 0.15 5.97
CA MET A 98 9.00 -0.49 6.15
C MET A 98 9.03 -1.99 5.85
N VAL A 99 9.78 -2.42 4.83
CA VAL A 99 9.96 -3.84 4.51
C VAL A 99 10.68 -4.55 5.65
N VAL A 100 11.76 -3.98 6.18
CA VAL A 100 12.49 -4.56 7.32
C VAL A 100 11.59 -4.68 8.55
N ILE A 101 10.82 -3.63 8.88
CA ILE A 101 9.89 -3.66 10.02
C ILE A 101 8.81 -4.72 9.80
N SER A 102 8.28 -4.84 8.58
CA SER A 102 7.28 -5.86 8.24
C SER A 102 7.83 -7.28 8.43
N ILE A 103 9.05 -7.54 7.97
CA ILE A 103 9.72 -8.84 8.16
C ILE A 103 9.94 -9.12 9.65
N ILE A 104 10.40 -8.14 10.42
CA ILE A 104 10.62 -8.30 11.87
C ILE A 104 9.30 -8.61 12.58
N ALA A 105 8.23 -7.87 12.27
CA ALA A 105 6.93 -8.04 12.91
C ALA A 105 6.31 -9.42 12.60
N SER A 106 6.31 -9.85 11.33
CA SER A 106 5.79 -11.16 10.94
C SER A 106 6.62 -12.31 11.51
N THR A 107 7.96 -12.18 11.46
CA THR A 107 8.87 -13.17 12.03
C THR A 107 8.64 -13.31 13.54
N SER A 108 8.55 -12.19 14.26
CA SER A 108 8.29 -12.21 15.71
C SER A 108 6.98 -12.90 16.04
N TYR A 109 5.91 -12.63 15.26
CA TYR A 109 4.63 -13.29 15.45
C TYR A 109 4.71 -14.80 15.23
N PHE A 110 5.31 -15.25 14.12
CA PHE A 110 5.39 -16.68 13.79
C PHE A 110 6.37 -17.47 14.67
N VAL A 111 7.36 -16.80 15.26
CA VAL A 111 8.23 -17.41 16.28
C VAL A 111 7.44 -17.70 17.56
N ILE A 112 6.52 -16.82 17.95
CA ILE A 112 5.70 -16.99 19.16
C ILE A 112 4.52 -17.94 18.92
N SER A 113 3.86 -17.80 17.77
CA SER A 113 2.72 -18.62 17.35
C SER A 113 3.09 -19.38 16.08
N PRO A 114 3.68 -20.58 16.21
CA PRO A 114 4.05 -21.38 15.05
C PRO A 114 2.82 -21.68 14.20
N LEU A 115 2.98 -21.56 12.88
CA LEU A 115 1.95 -21.89 11.91
C LEU A 115 1.56 -23.37 12.06
N SER A 116 0.33 -23.62 12.48
CA SER A 116 -0.25 -24.96 12.41
C SER A 116 -0.82 -25.14 11.00
N LEU A 117 0.01 -25.64 10.08
CA LEU A 117 -0.35 -25.93 8.68
C LEU A 117 -1.19 -27.22 8.59
N ALA A 118 -2.28 -27.30 9.34
CA ALA A 118 -3.29 -28.34 9.17
C ALA A 118 -4.34 -27.83 8.16
N GLU A 119 -4.58 -28.58 7.07
CA GLU A 119 -5.60 -28.33 6.03
C GLU A 119 -5.24 -27.22 5.00
N PRO A 120 -5.94 -27.10 3.83
CA PRO A 120 -5.47 -26.25 2.74
C PRO A 120 -5.62 -24.79 3.14
N THR A 121 -4.51 -24.21 3.56
CA THR A 121 -4.44 -22.82 3.99
C THR A 121 -4.54 -21.87 2.80
N GLU A 122 -4.92 -20.62 3.06
CA GLU A 122 -4.86 -19.54 2.05
C GLU A 122 -3.47 -19.44 1.39
N LEU A 123 -2.40 -19.79 2.12
CA LEU A 123 -1.04 -19.88 1.59
C LEU A 123 -0.88 -21.00 0.55
N LEU A 124 -1.45 -22.18 0.82
CA LEU A 124 -1.42 -23.30 -0.11
C LEU A 124 -2.30 -23.06 -1.34
N ALA A 125 -3.43 -22.37 -1.18
CA ALA A 125 -4.31 -21.99 -2.28
C ALA A 125 -3.63 -21.07 -3.30
N ARG A 126 -2.65 -20.25 -2.87
CA ARG A 126 -1.90 -19.34 -3.75
C ARG A 126 -0.68 -19.98 -4.44
N THR A 127 -0.34 -21.23 -4.10
CA THR A 127 0.80 -21.97 -4.68
C THR A 127 0.38 -23.16 -5.55
N ARG A 128 -0.92 -23.48 -5.60
CA ARG A 128 -1.47 -24.56 -6.41
C ARG A 128 -2.45 -23.99 -7.45
N PRO A 129 -2.05 -23.89 -8.73
CA PRO A 129 -3.00 -23.53 -9.78
C PRO A 129 -4.02 -24.68 -9.96
N THR A 130 -5.30 -24.30 -10.11
CA THR A 130 -6.40 -25.20 -10.53
C THR A 130 -6.38 -25.45 -12.02
#